data_AF-A0A2N7XN55-F1
#
_entry.id   AF-A0A2N7XN55-F1
#
_cell.length_a   1.000
_cell.length_b   1.000
_cell.length_c   1.000
_cell.angle_alpha   90.00
_cell.angle_beta   90.00
_cell.angle_gamma   90.00
#
_symmetry.space_group_name_H-M   'P 1'
#
loop_
_entity.id
_entity.type
_entity.pdbx_description
1 polymer ?
#
loop_
_entity_poly.entity_id
_entity_poly.type
_entity_poly.pdbx_seq_one_letter_code
_entity_poly.pdbx_strand_id
1 'polypeptide(L)'
;MTVQEVMDTPAARLKGLELQGGWIVEELLGVGKTDPSGEGTGGSFSVSYRVKHNQAEAFLKALDLDRILDNDDEHDFLDVINRETTAFSQEQKLNEHCAKNRMRQVVSIISHGTVKVERKEGDKISKVPYMILELADGGDVRGYLKQRSINDFWAKFGYLKDVLLGISQLHAQEISHQDLKPSNVMVFANHGAKVGDLGRASIKGFSGGAYEDWVVAGDSSYAPPEQLYGLAPPEWVDRRERSDLYQFGSLISFVLFGVTLNTMMQERIPAAIGPKHWFPEEGGGSTYAQALPYLQQAFFDGLEEYKTSLPAWAAVKVIDLIVQCSNPDYTQRGSKRVLGKSQFLGLGLNRFVSALENLRTEAAKQARLEARRPVKHEV
;
A
#
# COMPACT_ATOMS: atom_id res chain seq x y z
N MET A 1 29.61 -2.56 -7.02
CA MET A 1 29.07 -1.24 -6.68
C MET A 1 28.68 -1.29 -5.22
N THR A 2 29.24 -0.37 -4.47
CA THR A 2 29.34 -0.33 -3.01
C THR A 2 27.98 -0.13 -2.35
N VAL A 3 27.83 -0.73 -1.16
CA VAL A 3 26.74 -0.48 -0.21
C VAL A 3 26.55 1.02 -0.10
N GLN A 4 25.37 1.48 -0.50
CA GLN A 4 24.96 2.88 -0.47
C GLN A 4 25.24 3.43 0.94
N GLU A 5 26.22 4.34 1.04
CA GLU A 5 26.50 5.04 2.30
C GLU A 5 25.16 5.64 2.75
N VAL A 6 24.67 5.19 3.91
CA VAL A 6 23.65 5.93 4.63
C VAL A 6 24.28 7.30 4.87
N MET A 7 23.83 8.32 4.13
CA MET A 7 24.28 9.69 4.39
C MET A 7 24.15 9.93 5.89
N ASP A 8 25.24 10.36 6.51
CA ASP A 8 25.28 10.69 7.93
C ASP A 8 24.46 11.98 8.13
N THR A 9 23.13 11.87 8.15
CA THR A 9 22.20 12.99 8.38
C THR A 9 21.78 13.05 9.85
N PRO A 10 21.29 14.20 10.34
CA PRO A 10 20.68 14.30 11.66
C PRO A 10 19.59 13.24 11.91
N ALA A 11 18.78 12.91 10.89
CA ALA A 11 17.76 11.88 10.99
C ALA A 11 18.33 10.45 11.08
N ALA A 12 19.55 10.22 10.58
CA ALA A 12 20.28 8.94 10.70
C ALA A 12 21.03 8.78 12.04
N ARG A 13 21.03 9.81 12.91
CA ARG A 13 21.76 9.83 14.19
C ARG A 13 20.85 9.88 15.43
N LEU A 14 19.65 9.30 15.35
CA LEU A 14 18.72 9.33 16.48
C LEU A 14 18.99 8.26 17.53
N LYS A 15 19.77 7.22 17.20
CA LYS A 15 20.05 6.09 18.10
C LYS A 15 20.63 6.55 19.43
N GLY A 16 20.05 6.06 20.53
CA GLY A 16 20.44 6.37 21.91
C GLY A 16 19.77 7.63 22.47
N LEU A 17 19.06 8.42 21.66
CA LEU A 17 18.34 9.59 22.16
C LEU A 17 17.05 9.19 22.88
N GLU A 18 16.74 9.92 23.95
CA GLU A 18 15.43 9.89 24.60
C GLU A 18 14.52 10.96 23.97
N LEU A 19 13.32 10.54 23.58
CA LEU A 19 12.30 11.34 22.92
C LEU A 19 11.22 11.76 23.91
N GLN A 20 10.32 12.65 23.46
CA GLN A 20 9.18 13.06 24.27
C GLN A 20 8.35 11.85 24.72
N GLY A 21 8.00 11.82 26.01
CA GLY A 21 7.21 10.73 26.60
C GLY A 21 8.03 9.50 27.00
N GLY A 22 9.37 9.59 27.06
CA GLY A 22 10.25 8.54 27.59
C GLY A 22 10.60 7.44 26.59
N TRP A 23 10.36 7.66 25.30
CA TRP A 23 10.73 6.70 24.25
C TRP A 23 12.22 6.80 23.93
N ILE A 24 12.94 5.68 23.97
CA ILE A 24 14.36 5.59 23.64
C ILE A 24 14.51 5.00 22.24
N VAL A 25 15.36 5.62 21.42
CA VAL A 25 15.67 5.12 20.07
C VAL A 25 16.74 4.04 20.13
N GLU A 26 16.43 2.81 19.71
CA GLU A 26 17.32 1.66 19.88
C GLU A 26 18.02 1.23 18.59
N GLU A 27 17.24 0.97 17.53
CA GLU A 27 17.74 0.30 16.33
C GLU A 27 17.30 1.05 15.08
N LEU A 28 18.24 1.35 14.18
CA LEU A 28 17.95 1.85 12.85
C LEU A 28 17.40 0.71 12.00
N LEU A 29 16.22 0.89 11.41
CA LEU A 29 15.58 -0.11 10.57
C LEU A 29 15.87 0.15 9.09
N GLY A 30 16.27 -0.89 8.37
CA GLY A 30 16.45 -0.86 6.91
C GLY A 30 15.11 -0.88 6.15
N VAL A 31 14.25 0.12 6.38
CA VAL A 31 12.97 0.26 5.69
C VAL A 31 13.10 1.40 4.67
N GLY A 32 12.87 1.10 3.39
CA GLY A 32 13.11 2.04 2.27
C GLY A 32 14.36 1.69 1.45
N LYS A 33 14.84 2.61 0.61
CA LYS A 33 15.98 2.43 -0.32
C LYS A 33 17.32 1.99 0.34
N THR A 34 17.34 1.72 1.63
CA THR A 34 18.41 1.01 2.34
C THR A 34 18.32 -0.52 2.20
N ASP A 35 17.27 -1.05 1.56
CA ASP A 35 17.25 -2.43 1.06
C ASP A 35 18.22 -2.56 -0.14
N PRO A 36 19.28 -3.39 -0.04
CA PRO A 36 20.21 -3.66 -1.13
C PRO A 36 19.55 -4.20 -2.41
N SER A 37 18.29 -4.66 -2.32
CA SER A 37 17.50 -5.12 -3.46
C SER A 37 16.91 -3.98 -4.31
N GLY A 38 16.93 -2.73 -3.82
CA GLY A 38 16.31 -1.58 -4.47
C GLY A 38 14.78 -1.54 -4.35
N GLU A 39 14.17 -2.42 -3.57
CA GLU A 39 12.71 -2.59 -3.51
C GLU A 39 12.04 -1.99 -2.27
N GLY A 40 12.76 -1.18 -1.48
CA GLY A 40 12.21 -0.57 -0.27
C GLY A 40 11.36 0.67 -0.58
N THR A 41 10.13 0.67 -0.06
CA THR A 41 9.09 1.67 -0.31
C THR A 41 9.00 2.80 0.72
N GLY A 42 9.94 2.87 1.66
CA GLY A 42 10.04 3.99 2.60
C GLY A 42 10.08 5.32 1.84
N GLY A 43 9.28 6.29 2.30
CA GLY A 43 9.25 7.65 1.74
C GLY A 43 10.68 8.15 1.52
N SER A 44 10.94 8.69 0.33
CA SER A 44 12.30 9.02 -0.17
C SER A 44 13.16 9.85 0.81
N PHE A 45 12.52 10.49 1.79
CA PHE A 45 13.12 11.39 2.77
C PHE A 45 12.77 11.06 4.22
N SER A 46 12.58 9.77 4.56
CA SER A 46 12.40 9.35 5.95
C SER A 46 13.41 8.30 6.38
N VAL A 47 13.78 8.36 7.68
CA VAL A 47 14.60 7.36 8.35
C VAL A 47 13.76 6.66 9.40
N SER A 48 13.88 5.33 9.48
CA SER A 48 13.04 4.51 10.35
C SER A 48 13.82 3.86 11.48
N TYR A 49 13.21 3.78 12.67
CA TYR A 49 13.82 3.17 13.84
C TYR A 49 12.83 2.29 14.60
N ARG A 50 13.36 1.33 15.36
CA ARG A 50 12.67 0.74 16.51
C ARG A 50 12.94 1.61 17.73
N VAL A 51 11.88 1.92 18.45
CA VAL A 51 11.92 2.67 19.72
C VAL A 51 11.28 1.86 20.84
N LYS A 52 11.68 2.15 22.07
CA LYS A 52 11.21 1.44 23.25
C LYS A 52 10.82 2.38 24.38
N HIS A 53 9.74 2.05 25.08
CA HIS A 53 9.37 2.70 26.32
C HIS A 53 8.93 1.62 27.32
N ASN A 54 9.72 1.42 28.38
CA ASN A 54 9.60 0.30 29.31
C ASN A 54 9.70 -1.06 28.57
N GLN A 55 8.61 -1.84 28.54
CA GLN A 55 8.53 -3.12 27.81
C GLN A 55 7.82 -2.98 26.45
N ALA A 56 7.31 -1.80 26.11
CA ALA A 56 6.62 -1.57 24.85
C ALA A 56 7.62 -1.19 23.75
N GLU A 57 7.48 -1.80 22.58
CA GLU A 57 8.23 -1.46 21.38
C GLU A 57 7.31 -0.78 20.36
N ALA A 58 7.86 0.16 19.60
CA ALA A 58 7.15 0.90 18.57
C ALA A 58 8.05 1.20 17.37
N PHE A 59 7.42 1.61 16.27
CA PHE A 59 8.08 2.04 15.05
C PHE A 59 8.17 3.57 15.04
N LEU A 60 9.34 4.12 14.72
CA LEU A 60 9.53 5.55 14.55
C LEU A 60 9.86 5.87 13.09
N LYS A 61 9.18 6.88 12.55
CA LYS A 61 9.46 7.50 11.25
C LYS A 61 9.93 8.93 11.49
N ALA A 62 11.17 9.22 11.12
CA ALA A 62 11.80 10.54 11.22
C ALA A 62 11.93 11.18 9.84
N LEU A 63 11.58 12.46 9.72
CA LEU A 63 11.74 13.23 8.48
C LEU A 63 13.20 13.68 8.32
N ASP A 64 13.82 13.34 7.19
CA ASP A 64 15.19 13.71 6.84
C ASP A 64 15.21 15.02 6.05
N LEU A 65 15.16 16.14 6.78
CA LEU A 65 15.19 17.48 6.20
C LEU A 65 16.52 17.80 5.50
N ASP A 66 17.64 17.28 6.00
CA ASP A 66 18.95 17.52 5.40
C ASP A 66 19.02 16.88 4.02
N ARG A 67 18.56 15.62 3.88
CA ARG A 67 18.45 14.96 2.58
C ARG A 67 17.51 15.66 1.61
N ILE A 68 16.41 16.25 2.11
CA ILE A 68 15.51 17.06 1.28
C ILE A 68 16.24 18.30 0.74
N LEU A 69 17.02 18.95 1.59
CA LEU A 69 17.78 20.16 1.25
C LEU A 69 19.01 19.89 0.39
N ASP A 70 19.53 18.66 0.38
CA ASP A 70 20.63 18.19 -0.50
C ASP A 70 20.14 17.74 -1.88
N ASN A 71 18.84 17.77 -2.14
CA ASN A 71 18.35 17.42 -3.47
C ASN A 71 18.67 18.54 -4.46
N ASP A 72 19.71 18.34 -5.28
CA ASP A 72 20.25 19.27 -6.28
C ASP A 72 19.36 19.44 -7.54
N ASP A 73 18.06 19.12 -7.48
CA ASP A 73 17.11 19.48 -8.53
C ASP A 73 16.94 21.01 -8.57
N GLU A 74 17.84 21.69 -9.29
CA GLU A 74 18.04 23.16 -9.33
C GLU A 74 16.78 23.97 -9.69
N HIS A 75 15.75 23.33 -10.24
CA HIS A 75 14.54 23.98 -10.74
C HIS A 75 13.32 23.87 -9.83
N ASP A 76 13.38 23.08 -8.73
CA ASP A 76 12.17 22.78 -7.94
C ASP A 76 12.37 22.52 -6.43
N PHE A 77 13.52 22.91 -5.86
CA PHE A 77 13.86 22.56 -4.48
C PHE A 77 12.82 23.02 -3.44
N LEU A 78 12.20 24.21 -3.63
CA LEU A 78 11.18 24.72 -2.72
C LEU A 78 9.90 23.87 -2.75
N ASP A 79 9.49 23.40 -3.92
CA ASP A 79 8.29 22.58 -4.02
C ASP A 79 8.56 21.19 -3.45
N VAL A 80 9.78 20.65 -3.58
CA VAL A 80 10.17 19.41 -2.89
C VAL A 80 10.08 19.60 -1.37
N ILE A 81 10.66 20.66 -0.80
CA ILE A 81 10.56 20.94 0.65
C ILE A 81 9.09 21.06 1.07
N ASN A 82 8.31 21.88 0.36
CA ASN A 82 6.91 22.11 0.68
C ASN A 82 6.10 20.82 0.61
N ARG A 83 6.29 20.02 -0.44
CA ARG A 83 5.59 18.75 -0.65
C ARG A 83 5.93 17.74 0.43
N GLU A 84 7.20 17.48 0.69
CA GLU A 84 7.59 16.43 1.64
C GLU A 84 7.26 16.81 3.09
N THR A 85 7.40 18.10 3.46
CA THR A 85 6.96 18.57 4.79
C THR A 85 5.44 18.58 4.94
N THR A 86 4.70 18.94 3.89
CA THR A 86 3.23 18.88 3.86
C THR A 86 2.74 17.44 3.96
N ALA A 87 3.34 16.52 3.20
CA ALA A 87 3.01 15.09 3.24
C ALA A 87 3.22 14.50 4.63
N PHE A 88 4.37 14.75 5.26
CA PHE A 88 4.66 14.28 6.61
C PHE A 88 3.68 14.86 7.66
N SER A 89 3.40 16.17 7.58
CA SER A 89 2.44 16.84 8.48
C SER A 89 1.01 16.29 8.32
N GLN A 90 0.59 16.02 7.08
CA GLN A 90 -0.71 15.44 6.77
C GLN A 90 -0.83 14.00 7.23
N GLU A 91 0.19 13.18 6.96
CA GLU A 91 0.25 11.80 7.44
C GLU A 91 0.12 11.74 8.97
N GLN A 92 0.84 12.59 9.69
CA GLN A 92 0.75 12.68 11.15
C GLN A 92 -0.71 12.97 11.58
N LYS A 93 -1.32 14.04 11.03
CA LYS A 93 -2.69 14.45 11.38
C LYS A 93 -3.75 13.40 11.02
N LEU A 94 -3.57 12.74 9.88
CA LEU A 94 -4.46 11.66 9.44
C LEU A 94 -4.36 10.46 10.37
N ASN A 95 -3.15 10.06 10.77
CA ASN A 95 -2.98 8.98 11.74
C ASN A 95 -3.60 9.35 13.10
N GLU A 96 -3.47 10.60 13.56
CA GLU A 96 -4.14 11.08 14.79
C GLU A 96 -5.67 11.00 14.66
N HIS A 97 -6.20 11.42 13.51
CA HIS A 97 -7.63 11.32 13.21
C HIS A 97 -8.12 9.85 13.21
N CYS A 98 -7.36 8.94 12.60
CA CYS A 98 -7.67 7.51 12.57
C CYS A 98 -7.66 6.91 13.98
N ALA A 99 -6.65 7.26 14.79
CA ALA A 99 -6.55 6.83 16.19
C ALA A 99 -7.72 7.35 17.03
N LYS A 100 -8.08 8.63 16.90
CA LYS A 100 -9.21 9.25 17.59
C LYS A 100 -10.55 8.58 17.25
N ASN A 101 -10.73 8.20 15.99
CA ASN A 101 -11.92 7.48 15.51
C ASN A 101 -11.85 5.95 15.74
N ARG A 102 -10.79 5.46 16.40
CA ARG A 102 -10.61 4.04 16.75
C ARG A 102 -10.64 3.11 15.53
N MET A 103 -10.04 3.53 14.42
CA MET A 103 -9.89 2.72 13.21
C MET A 103 -8.92 1.57 13.48
N ARG A 104 -9.45 0.37 13.77
CA ARG A 104 -8.65 -0.77 14.25
C ARG A 104 -7.78 -1.41 13.17
N GLN A 105 -8.12 -1.22 11.90
CA GLN A 105 -7.43 -1.82 10.75
C GLN A 105 -6.53 -0.80 10.03
N VAL A 106 -6.27 0.35 10.66
CA VAL A 106 -5.28 1.34 10.25
C VAL A 106 -4.20 1.40 11.32
N VAL A 107 -2.93 1.53 10.91
CA VAL A 107 -1.80 1.66 11.83
C VAL A 107 -2.00 2.88 12.74
N SER A 108 -1.88 2.67 14.04
CA SER A 108 -2.15 3.70 15.04
C SER A 108 -0.89 4.49 15.40
N ILE A 109 -1.01 5.82 15.41
CA ILE A 109 0.00 6.72 15.99
C ILE A 109 -0.08 6.69 17.51
N ILE A 110 1.08 6.58 18.14
CA ILE A 110 1.29 6.55 19.59
C ILE A 110 1.70 7.94 20.09
N SER A 111 2.63 8.58 19.38
CA SER A 111 3.16 9.90 19.72
C SER A 111 3.81 10.54 18.50
N HIS A 112 4.11 11.83 18.56
CA HIS A 112 4.90 12.52 17.57
C HIS A 112 5.62 13.70 18.24
N GLY A 113 6.62 14.26 17.57
CA GLY A 113 7.35 15.39 18.14
C GLY A 113 8.49 15.87 17.26
N THR A 114 9.40 16.60 17.87
CA THR A 114 10.64 17.03 17.23
C THR A 114 11.76 16.88 18.23
N VAL A 115 12.84 16.20 17.83
CA VAL A 115 14.04 16.02 18.65
C VAL A 115 15.16 16.90 18.10
N LYS A 116 15.97 17.47 19.00
CA LYS A 116 17.18 18.20 18.63
C LYS A 116 18.37 17.23 18.69
N VAL A 117 19.08 17.10 17.58
CA VAL A 117 20.30 16.30 17.46
C VAL A 117 21.52 17.22 17.57
N GLU A 118 22.63 16.69 18.08
CA GLU A 118 23.90 17.41 18.07
C GLU A 118 24.34 17.67 16.62
N ARG A 119 24.78 18.90 16.34
CA ARG A 119 25.24 19.27 15.00
C ARG A 119 26.65 18.76 14.76
N LYS A 120 26.84 18.11 13.61
CA LYS A 120 28.15 17.86 12.99
C LYS A 120 28.42 18.89 11.89
N GLU A 121 29.68 18.98 11.47
CA GLU A 121 30.05 19.75 10.29
C GLU A 121 29.31 19.21 9.05
N GLY A 122 28.69 20.10 8.27
CA GLY A 122 27.84 19.74 7.14
C GLY A 122 26.34 19.70 7.42
N ASP A 123 25.92 19.60 8.69
CA ASP A 123 24.48 19.59 9.04
C ASP A 123 23.82 20.95 8.78
N LYS A 124 22.73 20.93 8.02
CA LYS A 124 21.89 22.10 7.73
C LYS A 124 20.89 22.34 8.86
N ILE A 125 20.21 21.28 9.32
CA ILE A 125 19.13 21.37 10.31
C ILE A 125 19.32 20.34 11.44
N SER A 126 19.40 20.80 12.69
CA SER A 126 19.52 19.93 13.85
C SER A 126 18.21 19.46 14.48
N LYS A 127 17.07 19.91 13.97
CA LYS A 127 15.75 19.52 14.47
C LYS A 127 15.14 18.48 13.53
N VAL A 128 14.80 17.33 14.09
CA VAL A 128 14.25 16.20 13.34
C VAL A 128 12.81 15.94 13.79
N PRO A 129 11.80 16.25 12.96
CA PRO A 129 10.42 15.84 13.19
C PRO A 129 10.29 14.32 13.14
N TYR A 130 9.48 13.74 14.02
CA TYR A 130 9.23 12.30 14.05
C TYR A 130 7.79 11.97 14.43
N MET A 131 7.35 10.78 14.04
CA MET A 131 6.13 10.14 14.53
C MET A 131 6.45 8.71 15.00
N ILE A 132 5.82 8.30 16.11
CA ILE A 132 5.89 6.97 16.71
C ILE A 132 4.57 6.28 16.43
N LEU A 133 4.63 5.16 15.71
CA LEU A 133 3.52 4.31 15.31
C LEU A 133 3.64 2.95 16.00
N GLU A 134 2.54 2.22 16.11
CA GLU A 134 2.61 0.82 16.53
C GLU A 134 3.54 0.00 15.62
N LEU A 135 4.31 -0.90 16.23
CA LEU A 135 5.25 -1.75 15.50
C LEU A 135 4.56 -2.99 14.95
N ALA A 136 4.69 -3.21 13.64
CA ALA A 136 4.31 -4.44 12.97
C ALA A 136 5.38 -5.52 13.19
N ASP A 137 5.22 -6.35 14.21
CA ASP A 137 6.15 -7.41 14.59
C ASP A 137 6.26 -8.55 13.57
N GLY A 138 5.26 -8.70 12.70
CA GLY A 138 5.26 -9.63 11.56
C GLY A 138 5.83 -9.04 10.27
N GLY A 139 6.29 -7.79 10.26
CA GLY A 139 6.73 -7.07 9.07
C GLY A 139 5.55 -6.68 8.16
N ASP A 140 5.76 -6.71 6.86
CA ASP A 140 4.71 -6.48 5.85
C ASP A 140 4.23 -7.78 5.20
N VAL A 141 3.14 -7.71 4.42
CA VAL A 141 2.58 -8.90 3.76
C VAL A 141 3.53 -9.49 2.72
N ARG A 142 4.48 -8.72 2.19
CA ARG A 142 5.48 -9.23 1.24
C ARG A 142 6.47 -10.14 1.94
N GLY A 143 6.98 -9.74 3.10
CA GLY A 143 7.81 -10.58 3.97
C GLY A 143 7.09 -11.85 4.39
N TYR A 144 5.80 -11.73 4.74
CA TYR A 144 4.96 -12.89 5.04
C TYR A 144 4.89 -13.90 3.87
N LEU A 145 4.66 -13.42 2.65
CA LEU A 145 4.55 -14.28 1.46
C LEU A 145 5.86 -15.00 1.12
N LYS A 146 7.03 -14.41 1.43
CA LYS A 146 8.34 -15.06 1.24
C LYS A 146 8.58 -16.22 2.22
N GLN A 147 8.00 -16.18 3.41
CA GLN A 147 8.28 -17.12 4.50
C GLN A 147 7.26 -18.27 4.60
N ARG A 148 6.07 -18.10 4.04
CA ARG A 148 4.94 -19.02 4.21
C ARG A 148 4.65 -19.79 2.93
N SER A 149 4.03 -20.96 3.09
CA SER A 149 3.57 -21.75 1.95
C SER A 149 2.60 -20.95 1.10
N ILE A 150 2.74 -21.06 -0.23
CA ILE A 150 1.80 -20.50 -1.20
C ILE A 150 0.35 -20.98 -0.95
N ASN A 151 0.18 -22.11 -0.28
CA ASN A 151 -1.09 -22.75 0.03
C ASN A 151 -1.76 -22.26 1.32
N ASP A 152 -1.20 -21.28 2.05
CA ASP A 152 -1.82 -20.73 3.26
C ASP A 152 -2.98 -19.77 2.96
N PHE A 153 -4.02 -20.29 2.31
CA PHE A 153 -5.20 -19.51 1.91
C PHE A 153 -5.95 -18.90 3.10
N TRP A 154 -5.94 -19.55 4.26
CA TRP A 154 -6.63 -19.03 5.45
C TRP A 154 -6.04 -17.70 5.90
N ALA A 155 -4.71 -17.63 6.02
CA ALA A 155 -4.05 -16.40 6.42
C ALA A 155 -4.13 -15.33 5.32
N LYS A 156 -3.93 -15.71 4.05
CA LYS A 156 -4.04 -14.79 2.90
C LYS A 156 -5.40 -14.10 2.85
N PHE A 157 -6.50 -14.86 2.93
CA PHE A 157 -7.84 -14.26 2.98
C PHE A 157 -8.12 -13.49 4.26
N GLY A 158 -7.49 -13.87 5.38
CA GLY A 158 -7.50 -13.08 6.62
C GLY A 158 -6.93 -11.69 6.43
N TYR A 159 -5.71 -11.58 5.89
CA TYR A 159 -5.06 -10.29 5.68
C TYR A 159 -5.78 -9.42 4.65
N LEU A 160 -6.20 -10.01 3.52
CA LEU A 160 -6.98 -9.29 2.51
C LEU A 160 -8.29 -8.73 3.09
N LYS A 161 -8.95 -9.49 3.97
CA LYS A 161 -10.15 -9.02 4.67
C LYS A 161 -9.83 -7.83 5.58
N ASP A 162 -8.75 -7.91 6.35
CA ASP A 162 -8.37 -6.85 7.29
C ASP A 162 -7.95 -5.56 6.56
N VAL A 163 -7.25 -5.68 5.43
CA VAL A 163 -6.95 -4.54 4.53
C VAL A 163 -8.22 -3.86 4.08
N LEU A 164 -9.18 -4.63 3.58
CA LEU A 164 -10.43 -4.09 3.08
C LEU A 164 -11.28 -3.45 4.19
N LEU A 165 -11.22 -3.97 5.41
CA LEU A 165 -11.81 -3.33 6.59
C LEU A 165 -11.15 -1.98 6.88
N GLY A 166 -9.82 -1.87 6.75
CA GLY A 166 -9.08 -0.61 6.87
C GLY A 166 -9.48 0.40 5.79
N ILE A 167 -9.54 -0.01 4.53
CA ILE A 167 -10.02 0.82 3.42
C ILE A 167 -11.47 1.27 3.66
N SER A 168 -12.34 0.36 4.15
CA SER A 168 -13.71 0.73 4.49
C SER A 168 -13.81 1.73 5.64
N GLN A 169 -12.90 1.69 6.62
CA GLN A 169 -12.83 2.67 7.71
C GLN A 169 -12.39 4.05 7.20
N LEU A 170 -11.42 4.09 6.28
CA LEU A 170 -10.95 5.32 5.64
C LEU A 170 -12.02 5.96 4.75
N HIS A 171 -12.61 5.16 3.85
CA HIS A 171 -13.65 5.65 2.92
C HIS A 171 -14.89 6.17 3.66
N ALA A 172 -15.25 5.55 4.81
CA ALA A 172 -16.34 6.02 5.66
C ALA A 172 -16.07 7.40 6.30
N GLN A 173 -14.84 7.90 6.27
CA GLN A 173 -14.46 9.26 6.67
C GLN A 173 -14.05 10.13 5.46
N GLU A 174 -14.40 9.71 4.23
CA GLU A 174 -14.04 10.40 2.99
C GLU A 174 -12.52 10.56 2.80
N ILE A 175 -11.76 9.59 3.31
CA ILE A 175 -10.30 9.48 3.15
C ILE A 175 -10.02 8.35 2.18
N SER A 176 -9.18 8.60 1.18
CA SER A 176 -8.67 7.57 0.25
C SER A 176 -7.17 7.40 0.43
N HIS A 177 -6.66 6.17 0.33
CA HIS A 177 -5.26 5.82 0.63
C HIS A 177 -4.30 6.14 -0.52
N GLN A 178 -4.67 5.79 -1.74
CA GLN A 178 -3.97 6.02 -3.02
C GLN A 178 -2.62 5.32 -3.22
N ASP A 179 -2.17 4.50 -2.28
CA ASP A 179 -0.90 3.77 -2.37
C ASP A 179 -1.01 2.39 -1.72
N LEU A 180 -2.12 1.69 -1.96
CA LEU A 180 -2.32 0.37 -1.39
C LEU A 180 -1.48 -0.67 -2.15
N LYS A 181 -0.47 -1.21 -1.46
CA LYS A 181 0.48 -2.19 -1.99
C LYS A 181 1.03 -3.07 -0.85
N PRO A 182 1.71 -4.19 -1.14
CA PRO A 182 2.16 -5.13 -0.11
C PRO A 182 2.96 -4.52 1.03
N SER A 183 3.88 -3.59 0.74
CA SER A 183 4.69 -2.92 1.76
C SER A 183 3.90 -2.03 2.72
N ASN A 184 2.68 -1.65 2.34
CA ASN A 184 1.78 -0.80 3.14
C ASN A 184 0.72 -1.65 3.87
N VAL A 185 0.84 -2.98 3.81
CA VAL A 185 0.02 -3.93 4.57
C VAL A 185 0.86 -4.52 5.69
N MET A 186 0.69 -3.97 6.88
CA MET A 186 1.46 -4.28 8.07
C MET A 186 0.88 -5.51 8.78
N VAL A 187 1.72 -6.51 9.07
CA VAL A 187 1.33 -7.75 9.74
C VAL A 187 1.66 -7.68 11.21
N PHE A 188 0.65 -7.90 12.05
CA PHE A 188 0.76 -7.99 13.50
C PHE A 188 0.54 -9.45 13.88
N ALA A 189 1.58 -10.13 14.36
CA ALA A 189 1.66 -11.59 14.48
C ALA A 189 0.44 -12.21 15.20
N ASN A 190 -0.15 -11.49 16.15
CA ASN A 190 -1.31 -11.93 16.93
C ASN A 190 -2.63 -11.21 16.59
N HIS A 191 -2.60 -10.19 15.72
CA HIS A 191 -3.73 -9.26 15.51
C HIS A 191 -4.17 -9.10 14.06
N GLY A 192 -3.58 -9.85 13.13
CA GLY A 192 -3.94 -9.81 11.71
C GLY A 192 -3.16 -8.74 10.97
N ALA A 193 -3.77 -8.15 9.94
CA ALA A 193 -3.13 -7.09 9.16
C ALA A 193 -3.77 -5.71 9.42
N LYS A 194 -2.99 -4.65 9.20
CA LYS A 194 -3.48 -3.26 9.18
C LYS A 194 -2.91 -2.53 7.98
N VAL A 195 -3.65 -1.54 7.51
CA VAL A 195 -3.23 -0.61 6.48
C VAL A 195 -2.34 0.45 7.11
N GLY A 196 -1.14 0.66 6.57
CA GLY A 196 -0.18 1.67 7.03
C GLY A 196 0.24 2.61 5.90
N ASP A 197 1.04 3.63 6.25
CA ASP A 197 1.51 4.70 5.35
C ASP A 197 0.40 5.52 4.69
N LEU A 198 -0.01 6.59 5.38
CA LEU A 198 -0.99 7.55 4.87
C LEU A 198 -0.35 8.74 4.17
N GLY A 199 0.94 8.67 3.80
CA GLY A 199 1.68 9.76 3.17
C GLY A 199 1.14 10.18 1.80
N ARG A 200 0.35 9.33 1.14
CA ARG A 200 -0.32 9.59 -0.16
C ARG A 200 -1.82 9.77 -0.05
N ALA A 201 -2.38 9.71 1.16
CA ALA A 201 -3.82 9.77 1.36
C ALA A 201 -4.40 11.13 0.98
N SER A 202 -5.63 11.14 0.45
CA SER A 202 -6.40 12.37 0.19
C SER A 202 -7.68 12.39 1.00
N ILE A 203 -8.18 13.60 1.26
CA ILE A 203 -9.44 13.84 1.96
C ILE A 203 -10.35 14.59 0.99
N LYS A 204 -11.58 14.12 0.82
CA LYS A 204 -12.56 14.78 -0.05
C LYS A 204 -12.80 16.23 0.39
N GLY A 205 -12.78 17.14 -0.59
CA GLY A 205 -12.98 18.57 -0.34
C GLY A 205 -11.78 19.31 0.27
N PHE A 206 -10.65 18.63 0.51
CA PHE A 206 -9.42 19.26 0.99
C PHE A 206 -8.41 19.40 -0.16
N SER A 207 -8.12 20.63 -0.57
CA SER A 207 -7.20 20.93 -1.69
C SER A 207 -5.76 21.21 -1.26
N GLY A 208 -5.43 21.05 0.02
CA GLY A 208 -4.07 21.32 0.53
C GLY A 208 -3.14 20.11 0.49
N GLY A 209 -3.59 18.97 -0.05
CA GLY A 209 -2.86 17.71 -0.07
C GLY A 209 -1.54 17.78 -0.85
N ALA A 210 -0.45 17.23 -0.32
CA ALA A 210 0.86 17.33 -0.98
C ALA A 210 0.90 16.71 -2.39
N TYR A 211 0.05 15.72 -2.64
CA TYR A 211 -0.07 14.99 -3.90
C TYR A 211 -1.49 15.08 -4.48
N GLU A 212 -2.29 16.07 -4.07
CA GLU A 212 -3.71 16.15 -4.49
C GLU A 212 -3.83 16.31 -6.02
N ASP A 213 -2.98 17.12 -6.65
CA ASP A 213 -3.05 17.38 -8.09
C ASP A 213 -2.36 16.28 -8.94
N TRP A 214 -1.77 15.27 -8.30
CA TRP A 214 -1.08 14.20 -9.01
C TRP A 214 -2.09 13.15 -9.50
N VAL A 215 -1.98 12.78 -10.78
CA VAL A 215 -2.80 11.71 -11.37
C VAL A 215 -2.44 10.36 -10.74
N VAL A 216 -1.15 10.07 -10.59
CA VAL A 216 -0.62 8.90 -9.87
C VAL A 216 0.13 9.40 -8.64
N ALA A 217 -0.54 9.39 -7.48
CA ALA A 217 0.06 9.86 -6.23
C ALA A 217 0.98 8.82 -5.58
N GLY A 218 0.59 7.54 -5.64
CA GLY A 218 1.33 6.40 -5.07
C GLY A 218 2.18 5.65 -6.10
N ASP A 219 2.39 4.37 -5.83
CA ASP A 219 3.21 3.47 -6.64
C ASP A 219 2.56 3.16 -8.00
N SER A 220 3.27 3.47 -9.09
CA SER A 220 2.79 3.23 -10.46
C SER A 220 2.61 1.75 -10.78
N SER A 221 3.29 0.84 -10.08
CA SER A 221 3.11 -0.61 -10.29
C SER A 221 1.74 -1.13 -9.82
N TYR A 222 1.07 -0.39 -8.92
CA TYR A 222 -0.29 -0.69 -8.44
C TYR A 222 -1.35 0.29 -8.96
N ALA A 223 -0.94 1.38 -9.60
CA ALA A 223 -1.86 2.39 -10.11
C ALA A 223 -2.83 1.83 -11.16
N PRO A 224 -4.11 2.24 -11.14
CA PRO A 224 -5.10 1.81 -12.10
C PRO A 224 -4.84 2.35 -13.52
N PRO A 225 -5.33 1.65 -14.57
CA PRO A 225 -5.04 2.00 -15.95
C PRO A 225 -5.42 3.45 -16.30
N GLU A 226 -6.59 3.94 -15.89
CA GLU A 226 -6.99 5.32 -16.19
C GLU A 226 -5.94 6.34 -15.73
N GLN A 227 -5.37 6.17 -14.53
CA GLN A 227 -4.33 7.05 -14.01
C GLN A 227 -3.02 6.90 -14.80
N LEU A 228 -2.66 5.66 -15.14
CA LEU A 228 -1.47 5.32 -15.94
C LEU A 228 -1.50 5.89 -17.37
N TYR A 229 -2.71 6.13 -17.90
CA TYR A 229 -2.95 6.80 -19.17
C TYR A 229 -3.21 8.32 -19.02
N GLY A 230 -3.02 8.88 -17.82
CA GLY A 230 -3.18 10.31 -17.54
C GLY A 230 -4.62 10.78 -17.39
N LEU A 231 -5.60 9.87 -17.38
CA LEU A 231 -7.00 10.21 -17.16
C LEU A 231 -7.27 10.37 -15.66
N ALA A 232 -7.72 11.57 -15.28
CA ALA A 232 -8.24 11.86 -13.95
C ALA A 232 -9.77 11.98 -14.01
N PRO A 233 -10.53 10.99 -13.53
CA PRO A 233 -11.99 11.12 -13.44
C PRO A 233 -12.39 12.37 -12.63
N PRO A 234 -13.48 13.06 -13.00
CA PRO A 234 -13.88 14.30 -12.34
C PRO A 234 -14.45 14.06 -10.93
N GLU A 235 -15.21 12.98 -10.77
CA GLU A 235 -15.83 12.63 -9.50
C GLU A 235 -14.78 12.07 -8.52
N TRP A 236 -14.76 12.60 -7.29
CA TRP A 236 -13.78 12.18 -6.27
C TRP A 236 -13.85 10.67 -6.00
N VAL A 237 -15.06 10.08 -5.95
CA VAL A 237 -15.23 8.63 -5.75
C VAL A 237 -14.57 7.84 -6.88
N ASP A 238 -14.71 8.28 -8.13
CA ASP A 238 -14.12 7.60 -9.28
C ASP A 238 -12.60 7.79 -9.33
N ARG A 239 -12.12 8.98 -8.97
CA ARG A 239 -10.70 9.32 -8.94
C ARG A 239 -9.93 8.65 -7.80
N ARG A 240 -10.59 8.45 -6.66
CA ARG A 240 -9.94 8.08 -5.37
C ARG A 240 -10.40 6.73 -4.84
N GLU A 241 -11.66 6.58 -4.43
CA GLU A 241 -12.14 5.31 -3.84
C GLU A 241 -12.06 4.12 -4.80
N ARG A 242 -12.39 4.33 -6.08
CA ARG A 242 -12.26 3.27 -7.11
C ARG A 242 -10.81 2.99 -7.49
N SER A 243 -9.90 3.93 -7.25
CA SER A 243 -8.46 3.71 -7.39
C SER A 243 -7.96 2.81 -6.26
N ASP A 244 -8.32 3.09 -5.00
CA ASP A 244 -8.04 2.18 -3.87
C ASP A 244 -8.58 0.77 -4.09
N LEU A 245 -9.78 0.67 -4.67
CA LEU A 245 -10.39 -0.62 -4.96
C LEU A 245 -9.63 -1.40 -6.06
N TYR A 246 -9.11 -0.71 -7.08
CA TYR A 246 -8.24 -1.33 -8.08
C TYR A 246 -6.94 -1.83 -7.45
N GLN A 247 -6.28 -0.98 -6.66
CA GLN A 247 -5.06 -1.32 -5.94
C GLN A 247 -5.28 -2.53 -5.02
N PHE A 248 -6.45 -2.61 -4.37
CA PHE A 248 -6.84 -3.76 -3.56
C PHE A 248 -6.97 -5.04 -4.39
N GLY A 249 -7.61 -5.03 -5.56
CA GLY A 249 -7.67 -6.23 -6.39
C GLY A 249 -6.32 -6.61 -7.01
N SER A 250 -5.42 -5.63 -7.27
CA SER A 250 -4.03 -5.89 -7.63
C SER A 250 -3.25 -6.54 -6.48
N LEU A 251 -3.50 -6.12 -5.23
CA LEU A 251 -2.99 -6.76 -4.04
C LEU A 251 -3.50 -8.20 -3.88
N ILE A 252 -4.77 -8.49 -4.19
CA ILE A 252 -5.28 -9.88 -4.24
C ILE A 252 -4.47 -10.70 -5.24
N SER A 253 -4.29 -10.18 -6.46
CA SER A 253 -3.50 -10.83 -7.50
C SER A 253 -2.08 -11.13 -7.01
N PHE A 254 -1.40 -10.16 -6.41
CA PHE A 254 -0.05 -10.35 -5.90
C PHE A 254 0.01 -11.39 -4.76
N VAL A 255 -0.91 -11.34 -3.80
CA VAL A 255 -0.96 -12.26 -2.65
C VAL A 255 -1.24 -13.72 -3.08
N LEU A 256 -2.06 -13.91 -4.10
CA LEU A 256 -2.46 -15.25 -4.55
C LEU A 256 -1.56 -15.81 -5.64
N PHE A 257 -1.08 -14.97 -6.55
CA PHE A 257 -0.38 -15.37 -7.78
C PHE A 257 1.07 -14.91 -7.85
N GLY A 258 1.49 -13.97 -7.00
CA GLY A 258 2.83 -13.39 -7.02
C GLY A 258 3.05 -12.31 -8.09
N VAL A 259 2.01 -11.95 -8.85
CA VAL A 259 2.06 -10.94 -9.92
C VAL A 259 0.99 -9.87 -9.74
N THR A 260 1.29 -8.64 -10.14
CA THR A 260 0.31 -7.55 -10.15
C THR A 260 -0.57 -7.64 -11.40
N LEU A 261 -1.73 -6.98 -11.36
CA LEU A 261 -2.61 -6.89 -12.54
C LEU A 261 -1.98 -6.09 -13.68
N ASN A 262 -1.17 -5.08 -13.35
CA ASN A 262 -0.45 -4.27 -14.33
C ASN A 262 0.55 -5.13 -15.10
N THR A 263 1.37 -5.94 -14.41
CA THR A 263 2.29 -6.89 -15.06
C THR A 263 1.54 -7.88 -15.94
N MET A 264 0.44 -8.45 -15.43
CA MET A 264 -0.41 -9.39 -16.19
C MET A 264 -0.94 -8.77 -17.50
N MET A 265 -1.40 -7.52 -17.46
CA MET A 265 -1.87 -6.83 -18.65
C MET A 265 -0.73 -6.41 -19.58
N GLN A 266 0.38 -5.90 -19.03
CA GLN A 266 1.56 -5.46 -19.79
C GLN A 266 2.10 -6.57 -20.71
N GLU A 267 2.16 -7.81 -20.22
CA GLU A 267 2.61 -8.98 -20.99
C GLU A 267 1.70 -9.34 -22.17
N ARG A 268 0.45 -8.84 -22.19
CA ARG A 268 -0.62 -9.29 -23.10
C ARG A 268 -1.10 -8.20 -24.06
N ILE A 269 -0.78 -6.93 -23.81
CA ILE A 269 -1.16 -5.83 -24.70
C ILE A 269 -0.04 -5.49 -25.70
N PRO A 270 -0.37 -5.03 -26.93
CA PRO A 270 0.65 -4.53 -27.84
C PRO A 270 1.35 -3.28 -27.27
N ALA A 271 2.68 -3.21 -27.41
CA ALA A 271 3.49 -2.11 -26.86
C ALA A 271 3.00 -0.71 -27.31
N ALA A 272 2.57 -0.57 -28.57
CA ALA A 272 2.03 0.68 -29.11
C ALA A 272 0.72 1.14 -28.42
N ILE A 273 -0.04 0.20 -27.84
CA ILE A 273 -1.29 0.47 -27.11
C ILE A 273 -1.00 0.80 -25.65
N GLY A 274 0.04 0.21 -25.06
CA GLY A 274 0.37 0.41 -23.66
C GLY A 274 0.69 1.85 -23.28
N PRO A 275 0.61 2.18 -21.98
CA PRO A 275 1.04 3.48 -21.49
C PRO A 275 2.57 3.59 -21.61
N LYS A 276 3.08 4.80 -21.87
CA LYS A 276 4.51 5.06 -22.15
C LYS A 276 5.48 4.43 -21.15
N HIS A 277 5.16 4.47 -19.87
CA HIS A 277 6.04 3.98 -18.82
C HIS A 277 6.15 2.45 -18.77
N TRP A 278 5.21 1.70 -19.38
CA TRP A 278 5.36 0.25 -19.57
C TRP A 278 6.28 -0.08 -20.74
N PHE A 279 6.35 0.81 -21.74
CA PHE A 279 7.03 0.61 -23.02
C PHE A 279 7.83 1.85 -23.41
N PRO A 280 8.91 2.19 -22.65
CA PRO A 280 9.64 3.44 -22.84
C PRO A 280 10.37 3.51 -24.18
N GLU A 281 10.76 2.36 -24.75
CA GLU A 281 11.48 2.27 -26.02
C GLU A 281 10.54 2.22 -27.24
N GLU A 282 9.39 1.56 -27.13
CA GLU A 282 8.44 1.45 -28.24
C GLU A 282 7.48 2.64 -28.36
N GLY A 283 7.54 3.59 -27.42
CA GLY A 283 6.82 4.86 -27.53
C GLY A 283 5.31 4.71 -27.51
N GLY A 284 4.79 3.79 -26.67
CA GLY A 284 3.34 3.64 -26.45
C GLY A 284 2.63 4.99 -26.30
N GLY A 285 1.37 5.10 -26.68
CA GLY A 285 0.77 6.45 -26.76
C GLY A 285 -0.71 6.50 -27.06
N SER A 286 -1.42 5.38 -26.92
CA SER A 286 -2.86 5.40 -27.06
C SER A 286 -3.51 6.15 -25.90
N THR A 287 -4.68 6.72 -26.15
CA THR A 287 -5.54 7.23 -25.07
C THR A 287 -6.14 6.07 -24.28
N TYR A 288 -6.53 6.32 -23.02
CA TYR A 288 -7.23 5.32 -22.21
C TYR A 288 -8.45 4.71 -22.94
N ALA A 289 -9.24 5.54 -23.65
CA ALA A 289 -10.41 5.08 -24.39
C ALA A 289 -10.06 4.12 -25.54
N GLN A 290 -8.93 4.35 -26.23
CA GLN A 290 -8.44 3.47 -27.29
C GLN A 290 -7.83 2.18 -26.72
N ALA A 291 -7.17 2.26 -25.56
CA ALA A 291 -6.56 1.11 -24.88
C ALA A 291 -7.60 0.19 -24.23
N LEU A 292 -8.74 0.72 -23.78
CA LEU A 292 -9.68 0.02 -22.91
C LEU A 292 -10.09 -1.38 -23.40
N PRO A 293 -10.43 -1.60 -24.69
CA PRO A 293 -10.77 -2.94 -25.17
C PRO A 293 -9.61 -3.94 -25.03
N TYR A 294 -8.37 -3.50 -25.29
CA TYR A 294 -7.17 -4.33 -25.17
C TYR A 294 -6.85 -4.62 -23.71
N LEU A 295 -6.99 -3.63 -22.82
CA LEU A 295 -6.81 -3.80 -21.38
C LEU A 295 -7.83 -4.78 -20.82
N GLN A 296 -9.11 -4.66 -21.20
CA GLN A 296 -10.15 -5.58 -20.79
C GLN A 296 -9.87 -7.01 -21.26
N GLN A 297 -9.50 -7.18 -22.53
CA GLN A 297 -9.14 -8.48 -23.06
C GLN A 297 -7.94 -9.09 -22.30
N ALA A 298 -6.84 -8.35 -22.19
CA ALA A 298 -5.64 -8.79 -21.47
C ALA A 298 -5.92 -9.14 -20.00
N PHE A 299 -6.77 -8.35 -19.32
CA PHE A 299 -7.19 -8.58 -17.95
C PHE A 299 -7.98 -9.89 -17.81
N PHE A 300 -9.00 -10.13 -18.64
CA PHE A 300 -9.82 -11.34 -18.55
C PHE A 300 -9.05 -12.60 -18.98
N ASP A 301 -8.24 -12.51 -20.03
CA ASP A 301 -7.40 -13.62 -20.51
C ASP A 301 -6.38 -14.02 -19.43
N GLY A 302 -5.71 -13.05 -18.81
CA GLY A 302 -4.79 -13.32 -17.71
C GLY A 302 -5.49 -13.93 -16.49
N LEU A 303 -6.67 -13.44 -16.11
CA LEU A 303 -7.42 -14.00 -14.99
C LEU A 303 -7.87 -15.44 -15.24
N GLU A 304 -8.27 -15.80 -16.46
CA GLU A 304 -8.65 -17.17 -16.79
C GLU A 304 -7.44 -18.13 -16.76
N GLU A 305 -6.25 -17.66 -17.14
CA GLU A 305 -5.00 -18.41 -16.99
C GLU A 305 -4.70 -18.68 -15.51
N TYR A 306 -4.66 -17.64 -14.68
CA TYR A 306 -4.33 -17.77 -13.25
C TYR A 306 -5.40 -18.50 -12.43
N LYS A 307 -6.66 -18.51 -12.88
CA LYS A 307 -7.74 -19.29 -12.24
C LYS A 307 -7.41 -20.77 -12.10
N THR A 308 -6.64 -21.33 -13.04
CA THR A 308 -6.22 -22.75 -13.01
C THR A 308 -5.25 -23.07 -11.86
N SER A 309 -4.56 -22.06 -11.34
CA SER A 309 -3.66 -22.19 -10.18
C SER A 309 -4.40 -22.21 -8.83
N LEU A 310 -5.69 -21.86 -8.82
CA LEU A 310 -6.50 -21.82 -7.61
C LEU A 310 -7.22 -23.15 -7.36
N PRO A 311 -7.44 -23.53 -6.10
CA PRO A 311 -8.26 -24.69 -5.81
C PRO A 311 -9.71 -24.44 -6.25
N ALA A 312 -10.38 -25.49 -6.73
CA ALA A 312 -11.71 -25.40 -7.33
C ALA A 312 -12.77 -24.71 -6.44
N TRP A 313 -12.66 -24.87 -5.11
CA TRP A 313 -13.57 -24.26 -4.15
C TRP A 313 -13.44 -22.73 -4.05
N ALA A 314 -12.27 -22.18 -4.43
CA ALA A 314 -11.95 -20.76 -4.35
C ALA A 314 -11.99 -20.06 -5.72
N ALA A 315 -11.59 -20.77 -6.78
CA ALA A 315 -11.26 -20.21 -8.10
C ALA A 315 -12.30 -19.20 -8.61
N VAL A 316 -13.56 -19.61 -8.76
CA VAL A 316 -14.63 -18.75 -9.30
C VAL A 316 -14.87 -17.52 -8.42
N LYS A 317 -14.85 -17.68 -7.09
CA LYS A 317 -15.12 -16.59 -6.14
C LYS A 317 -14.00 -15.56 -6.09
N VAL A 318 -12.75 -16.01 -6.17
CA VAL A 318 -11.57 -15.14 -6.22
C VAL A 318 -11.56 -14.34 -7.51
N ILE A 319 -11.78 -14.98 -8.66
CA ILE A 319 -11.83 -14.28 -9.95
C ILE A 319 -12.97 -13.25 -9.97
N ASP A 320 -14.17 -13.63 -9.49
CA ASP A 320 -15.29 -12.69 -9.39
C ASP A 320 -15.00 -11.48 -8.48
N LEU A 321 -14.23 -11.69 -7.41
CA LEU A 321 -13.78 -10.63 -6.52
C LEU A 321 -12.81 -9.68 -7.23
N ILE A 322 -11.78 -10.21 -7.90
CA ILE A 322 -10.80 -9.40 -8.63
C ILE A 322 -11.46 -8.61 -9.76
N VAL A 323 -12.38 -9.22 -10.51
CA VAL A 323 -13.13 -8.55 -11.59
C VAL A 323 -13.95 -7.37 -11.06
N GLN A 324 -14.61 -7.53 -9.90
CA GLN A 324 -15.38 -6.45 -9.30
C GLN A 324 -14.50 -5.35 -8.70
N CYS A 325 -13.30 -5.69 -8.22
CA CYS A 325 -12.40 -4.71 -7.61
C CYS A 325 -11.61 -3.91 -8.65
N SER A 326 -11.16 -4.58 -9.72
CA SER A 326 -10.09 -4.06 -10.58
C SER A 326 -10.41 -4.16 -12.08
N ASN A 327 -11.68 -4.11 -12.46
CA ASN A 327 -12.04 -3.98 -13.87
C ASN A 327 -11.25 -2.81 -14.51
N PRO A 328 -10.62 -3.00 -15.69
CA PRO A 328 -9.92 -1.92 -16.36
C PRO A 328 -10.80 -0.70 -16.60
N ASP A 329 -12.09 -0.90 -16.90
CA ASP A 329 -13.09 0.16 -16.87
C ASP A 329 -13.41 0.54 -15.41
N TYR A 330 -12.88 1.68 -14.96
CA TYR A 330 -13.09 2.15 -13.59
C TYR A 330 -14.58 2.28 -13.22
N THR A 331 -15.47 2.59 -14.17
CA THR A 331 -16.91 2.73 -13.89
C THR A 331 -17.58 1.40 -13.51
N GLN A 332 -16.94 0.27 -13.84
CA GLN A 332 -17.39 -1.08 -13.53
C GLN A 332 -16.84 -1.63 -12.20
N ARG A 333 -16.01 -0.86 -11.47
CA ARG A 333 -15.47 -1.27 -10.17
C ARG A 333 -16.48 -1.08 -9.04
N GLY A 334 -16.60 -2.05 -8.16
CA GLY A 334 -17.56 -2.06 -7.07
C GLY A 334 -18.49 -3.27 -7.13
N SER A 335 -19.28 -3.46 -6.08
CA SER A 335 -20.12 -4.65 -5.99
C SER A 335 -21.21 -4.61 -7.08
N LYS A 336 -21.38 -5.71 -7.83
CA LYS A 336 -22.43 -5.90 -8.85
C LYS A 336 -23.85 -5.57 -8.36
N ARG A 337 -24.13 -5.74 -7.07
CA ARG A 337 -25.45 -5.44 -6.48
C ARG A 337 -25.73 -3.95 -6.27
N VAL A 338 -24.69 -3.12 -6.37
CA VAL A 338 -24.72 -1.68 -6.12
C VAL A 338 -24.40 -0.89 -7.39
N LEU A 339 -23.58 -1.44 -8.29
CA LEU A 339 -23.33 -0.88 -9.62
C LEU A 339 -24.66 -0.56 -10.34
N GLY A 340 -24.74 0.64 -10.91
CA GLY A 340 -25.94 1.16 -11.60
C GLY A 340 -27.08 1.60 -10.68
N LYS A 341 -26.92 1.51 -9.36
CA LYS A 341 -27.84 2.07 -8.37
C LYS A 341 -27.31 3.42 -7.88
N SER A 342 -28.16 4.17 -7.17
CA SER A 342 -27.87 5.52 -6.69
C SER A 342 -26.46 5.67 -6.09
N GLN A 343 -25.79 6.77 -6.43
CA GLN A 343 -24.44 7.13 -5.97
C GLN A 343 -24.28 7.11 -4.44
N PHE A 344 -25.38 7.24 -3.68
CA PHE A 344 -25.40 7.17 -2.21
C PHE A 344 -25.10 5.78 -1.62
N LEU A 345 -25.13 4.70 -2.42
CA LEU A 345 -24.93 3.33 -1.93
C LEU A 345 -23.43 2.93 -1.80
N GLY A 346 -22.50 3.81 -2.20
CA GLY A 346 -21.05 3.58 -2.15
C GLY A 346 -20.59 2.40 -3.03
N LEU A 347 -19.35 1.94 -2.84
CA LEU A 347 -18.78 0.82 -3.61
C LEU A 347 -19.19 -0.58 -3.13
N GLY A 348 -19.91 -0.67 -2.00
CA GLY A 348 -20.39 -1.93 -1.44
C GLY A 348 -19.30 -2.78 -0.76
N LEU A 349 -18.28 -2.17 -0.17
CA LEU A 349 -17.10 -2.84 0.42
C LEU A 349 -17.45 -3.94 1.43
N ASN A 350 -18.51 -3.77 2.24
CA ASN A 350 -19.00 -4.79 3.17
C ASN A 350 -19.27 -6.16 2.52
N ARG A 351 -19.65 -6.18 1.23
CA ARG A 351 -19.90 -7.42 0.49
C ARG A 351 -18.59 -8.14 0.15
N PHE A 352 -17.55 -7.40 -0.18
CA PHE A 352 -16.22 -7.95 -0.42
C PHE A 352 -15.59 -8.46 0.89
N VAL A 353 -15.78 -7.76 2.01
CA VAL A 353 -15.37 -8.24 3.35
C VAL A 353 -16.06 -9.57 3.65
N SER A 354 -17.36 -9.66 3.42
CA SER A 354 -18.14 -10.89 3.63
C SER A 354 -17.67 -12.03 2.70
N ALA A 355 -17.33 -11.72 1.45
CA ALA A 355 -16.82 -12.70 0.49
C ALA A 355 -15.47 -13.28 0.95
N LEU A 356 -14.55 -12.44 1.43
CA LEU A 356 -13.26 -12.86 1.95
C LEU A 356 -13.38 -13.69 3.24
N GLU A 357 -14.30 -13.31 4.14
CA GLU A 357 -14.56 -14.12 5.35
C GLU A 357 -15.11 -15.50 5.01
N ASN A 358 -15.99 -15.59 4.00
CA ASN A 358 -16.49 -16.87 3.51
C ASN A 358 -15.38 -17.72 2.88
N LEU A 359 -14.49 -17.12 2.09
CA LEU A 359 -13.32 -17.79 1.53
C LEU A 359 -12.36 -18.28 2.62
N ARG A 360 -12.09 -17.45 3.63
CA ARG A 360 -11.28 -17.81 4.81
C ARG A 360 -11.89 -18.97 5.59
N THR A 361 -13.20 -18.93 5.84
CA THR A 361 -13.92 -20.00 6.54
C THR A 361 -13.83 -21.30 5.76
N GLU A 362 -13.96 -21.25 4.43
CA GLU A 362 -13.83 -22.43 3.58
C GLU A 362 -12.38 -22.96 3.58
N ALA A 363 -11.36 -22.09 3.51
CA ALA A 363 -9.95 -22.48 3.63
C ALA A 363 -9.69 -23.27 4.92
N ALA A 364 -10.24 -22.82 6.06
CA ALA A 364 -10.11 -23.52 7.33
C ALA A 364 -10.75 -24.92 7.31
N LYS A 365 -11.89 -25.07 6.63
CA LYS A 365 -12.54 -26.39 6.47
C LYS A 365 -11.68 -27.31 5.60
N GLN A 366 -11.15 -26.82 4.49
CA GLN A 366 -10.32 -27.61 3.58
C GLN A 366 -9.04 -28.10 4.27
N ALA A 367 -8.35 -27.24 5.02
CA ALA A 367 -7.18 -27.63 5.81
C ALA A 367 -7.50 -28.73 6.84
N ARG A 368 -8.67 -28.67 7.49
CA ARG A 368 -9.12 -29.71 8.42
C ARG A 368 -9.45 -31.03 7.72
N LEU A 369 -10.00 -30.99 6.51
CA LEU A 369 -10.29 -32.18 5.72
C LEU A 369 -9.00 -32.85 5.24
N GLU A 370 -8.00 -32.07 4.82
CA GLU A 370 -6.67 -32.55 4.43
C GLU A 370 -5.94 -33.21 5.60
N ALA A 371 -5.95 -32.58 6.78
CA ALA A 371 -5.34 -33.15 7.99
C ALA A 371 -5.99 -34.45 8.48
N ARG A 372 -7.22 -34.75 8.05
CA ARG A 372 -7.97 -35.98 8.39
C ARG A 372 -7.78 -37.10 7.37
N ARG A 373 -7.15 -36.85 6.21
CA ARG A 373 -6.91 -37.91 5.24
C ARG A 373 -5.86 -38.88 5.81
N PRO A 374 -6.13 -40.20 5.84
CA PRO A 374 -5.14 -41.16 6.28
C PRO A 374 -3.92 -41.06 5.36
N VAL A 375 -2.72 -40.98 5.97
CA VAL A 375 -1.46 -41.10 5.23
C VAL A 375 -1.50 -42.46 4.56
N LYS A 376 -1.57 -42.49 3.23
CA LYS A 376 -1.37 -43.74 2.50
C LYS A 376 0.07 -44.16 2.78
N HIS A 377 0.25 -45.17 3.62
CA HIS A 377 1.49 -45.94 3.61
C HIS A 377 1.58 -46.57 2.23
N GLU A 378 2.48 -46.05 1.40
CA GLU A 378 2.95 -46.77 0.22
C GLU A 378 3.61 -48.06 0.74
N VAL A 379 3.03 -49.20 0.35
CA VAL A 379 3.56 -50.55 0.58
C VAL A 379 4.30 -50.98 -0.67
#